data_AF-A0A832MHR8-F1
#
_entry.id   AF-A0A832MHR8-F1
#
_cell.length_a   1.000
_cell.length_b   1.000
_cell.length_c   1.000
_cell.angle_alpha   90.00
_cell.angle_beta   90.00
_cell.angle_gamma   90.00
#
_symmetry.space_group_name_H-M   'P 1'
#
loop_
_entity.id
_entity.type
_entity.pdbx_description
1 polymer ?
#
loop_
_entity_poly.entity_id
_entity_poly.type
_entity_poly.pdbx_seq_one_letter_code
_entity_poly.pdbx_strand_id
1 'polypeptide(L)' 'MEKGKIEGKPIGFEIVKLGKTLIKMKDGNYLQIAAVPIKVLKQVGATDPEGNPIYIVNSQSVLCVWKPEQIKEMEE' A
#
# COMPACT_ATOMS: atom_id res chain seq x y z
N MET A 1 -19.85 -0.18 19.01
CA MET A 1 -18.38 -0.01 19.10
C MET A 1 -18.04 1.30 18.40
N GLU A 2 -17.71 2.33 19.16
CA GLU A 2 -17.19 3.59 18.59
C GLU A 2 -15.85 3.28 17.92
N LYS A 3 -15.74 3.50 16.61
CA LYS A 3 -14.47 3.34 15.90
C LYS A 3 -13.50 4.38 16.48
N GLY A 4 -12.51 3.92 17.25
CA GLY A 4 -11.50 4.76 17.88
C GLY A 4 -10.95 5.77 16.86
N LYS A 5 -11.10 7.06 17.18
CA LYS A 5 -10.63 8.15 16.33
C LYS A 5 -9.11 8.03 16.28
N ILE A 6 -8.56 7.77 15.10
CA ILE A 6 -7.12 7.69 14.92
C ILE A 6 -6.54 9.10 15.09
N GLU A 7 -5.83 9.34 16.20
CA GLU A 7 -5.19 10.62 16.48
C GLU A 7 -3.80 10.69 15.85
N GLY A 8 -3.65 11.51 14.81
CA GLY A 8 -2.37 11.73 14.16
C GLY A 8 -2.36 13.02 13.34
N LYS A 9 -1.17 13.62 13.20
CA LYS A 9 -0.99 14.84 12.40
C LYS A 9 -0.71 14.47 10.94
N PRO A 10 -1.46 15.00 9.96
CA PRO A 10 -1.14 14.81 8.55
C PRO A 10 0.27 15.26 8.23
N ILE A 11 0.99 14.45 7.48
CA ILE A 11 2.30 14.79 6.95
C ILE A 11 2.32 14.53 5.45
N GLY A 12 2.98 15.42 4.69
CA GLY A 12 3.25 15.19 3.28
C GLY A 12 4.18 13.99 3.12
N PHE A 13 4.07 13.30 1.99
CA PHE A 13 4.94 12.19 1.65
C PHE A 13 5.18 12.15 0.14
N GLU A 14 6.28 11.51 -0.25
CA GLU A 14 6.61 11.20 -1.63
C GLU A 14 6.80 9.69 -1.76
N ILE A 15 6.31 9.11 -2.86
CA ILE A 15 6.48 7.69 -3.14
C ILE A 15 7.82 7.51 -3.86
N VAL A 16 8.85 7.13 -3.11
CA VAL A 16 10.20 6.86 -3.68
C VAL A 16 10.22 5.56 -4.49
N LYS A 17 9.51 4.53 -4.03
CA LYS A 17 9.36 3.24 -4.74
C LYS A 17 8.03 2.61 -4.37
N LEU A 18 7.26 2.19 -5.38
CA LEU A 18 6.00 1.46 -5.19
C LEU A 18 6.17 0.01 -5.63
N GLY A 19 6.02 -0.92 -4.67
CA GLY A 19 5.97 -2.35 -4.97
C GLY A 19 4.62 -2.75 -5.57
N LYS A 20 4.66 -3.70 -6.51
CA LYS A 20 3.47 -4.38 -7.02
C LYS A 20 3.64 -5.89 -6.81
N THR A 21 2.57 -6.58 -6.47
CA THR A 21 2.54 -8.04 -6.42
C THR A 21 1.80 -8.55 -7.64
N LEU A 22 2.40 -9.50 -8.34
CA LEU A 22 1.78 -10.20 -9.46
C LEU A 22 1.48 -11.64 -9.05
N ILE A 23 0.24 -12.08 -9.24
CA ILE A 23 -0.24 -13.40 -8.81
C ILE A 23 -0.83 -14.10 -10.02
N LYS A 24 -0.32 -15.28 -10.38
CA LYS A 24 -0.93 -16.15 -11.38
C LYS A 24 -2.10 -16.91 -10.77
N MET A 25 -3.30 -16.71 -11.29
CA MET A 25 -4.53 -17.34 -10.83
C MET A 25 -4.74 -18.71 -11.53
N LYS A 26 -5.57 -19.56 -10.92
CA LYS A 26 -5.80 -20.94 -11.41
C LYS A 26 -6.55 -21.01 -12.74
N ASP A 27 -7.29 -19.95 -13.10
CA ASP A 27 -7.98 -19.81 -14.39
C ASP A 27 -7.05 -19.36 -15.53
N GLY A 28 -5.76 -19.20 -15.24
CA GLY A 28 -4.74 -18.77 -16.20
C GLY A 28 -4.56 -17.25 -16.27
N ASN A 29 -5.45 -16.44 -15.67
CA ASN A 29 -5.28 -14.99 -15.62
C ASN A 29 -4.26 -14.59 -14.55
N TYR A 30 -3.87 -13.32 -14.54
CA TYR A 30 -2.95 -12.76 -13.58
C TYR A 30 -3.55 -11.56 -12.88
N LEU A 31 -3.44 -11.54 -11.56
CA LEU A 31 -3.85 -10.41 -10.72
C LEU A 31 -2.60 -9.60 -10.34
N GLN A 32 -2.58 -8.34 -10.74
CA GLN A 32 -1.62 -7.37 -10.22
C GLN A 32 -2.28 -6.53 -9.13
N ILE A 33 -1.63 -6.41 -7.98
CA ILE A 33 -2.09 -5.59 -6.87
C ILE A 33 -0.98 -4.63 -6.41
N ALA A 34 -1.35 -3.38 -6.17
CA ALA A 34 -0.50 -2.37 -5.55
C ALA A 34 -1.28 -1.67 -4.43
N ALA A 35 -0.63 -1.44 -3.29
CA ALA A 35 -1.19 -0.61 -2.23
C ALA A 35 -0.58 0.79 -2.35
N VAL A 36 -1.37 1.76 -2.81
CA VAL A 36 -0.94 3.15 -3.02
C VAL A 36 -1.27 3.97 -1.77
N PRO A 37 -0.27 4.49 -1.04
CA PRO A 37 -0.52 5.39 0.08
C PRO A 37 -1.25 6.64 -0.40
N ILE A 38 -2.32 7.02 0.30
CA ILE A 38 -3.10 8.25 0.03
C ILE A 38 -3.00 9.27 1.16
N LYS A 39 -2.64 8.80 2.37
CA LYS A 39 -2.50 9.66 3.55
C LYS A 39 -1.56 9.01 4.55
N VAL A 40 -0.62 9.80 5.05
CA VAL A 40 0.27 9.42 6.14
C VAL A 40 -0.01 10.33 7.33
N LEU A 41 -0.19 9.73 8.50
CA LEU A 41 -0.37 10.41 9.77
C LEU A 41 0.79 10.07 10.68
N LYS A 42 1.48 11.08 11.24
CA LYS A 42 2.40 10.85 12.36
C LYS A 42 1.58 10.72 13.64
N GLN A 43 1.68 9.59 14.33
CA GLN A 43 0.97 9.39 15.59
C GLN A 43 1.68 10.17 16.71
N VAL A 44 0.93 11.00 17.44
CA VAL A 44 1.52 11.89 18.46
C VAL A 44 1.73 11.10 19.75
N GLY A 45 2.95 11.18 20.30
CA GLY A 45 3.31 10.50 21.56
C GLY A 45 3.51 8.99 21.43
N ALA A 46 3.52 8.45 20.21
CA ALA A 46 3.76 7.03 19.96
C ALA A 46 5.10 6.81 19.27
N THR A 47 5.93 5.98 19.90
CA THR A 47 7.17 5.47 19.33
C THR A 47 7.21 3.95 19.46
N ASP A 48 7.96 3.31 18.58
CA ASP A 48 8.29 1.90 18.74
C ASP A 48 9.29 1.70 19.93
N PRO A 49 9.64 0.44 20.28
CA PRO A 49 10.59 0.18 21.36
C PRO A 49 12.00 0.75 21.15
N GLU A 50 12.37 1.10 19.93
CA GLU A 50 13.66 1.70 19.58
C GLU A 50 13.62 3.24 19.62
N GLY A 51 12.44 3.82 19.88
CA GLY A 51 12.23 5.27 19.94
C GLY A 51 11.88 5.90 18.58
N ASN A 52 11.65 5.11 17.54
CA ASN A 52 11.26 5.64 16.23
C ASN A 52 9.79 6.08 16.25
N PRO A 53 9.42 7.18 15.57
CA PRO A 53 8.04 7.62 15.48
C PRO A 53 7.17 6.61 14.73
N ILE A 54 5.98 6.34 15.27
CA ILE A 54 4.99 5.49 14.61
C ILE A 54 4.16 6.33 13.62
N TYR A 55 3.95 5.79 12.43
CA TYR A 55 3.08 6.36 11.40
C TYR A 55 1.90 5.45 11.10
N ILE A 56 0.78 6.08 10.79
CA ILE A 56 -0.42 5.40 10.31
C ILE A 56 -0.58 5.75 8.85
N VAL A 57 -0.57 4.73 8.00
CA VAL A 57 -0.67 4.88 6.55
C VAL A 57 -2.03 4.37 6.11
N ASN A 58 -2.81 5.25 5.49
CA ASN A 58 -3.99 4.85 4.74
C ASN A 58 -3.59 4.68 3.29
N SER A 59 -3.93 3.52 2.74
CA SER A 59 -3.64 3.17 1.35
C SER A 59 -4.92 2.79 0.61
N GLN A 60 -4.92 3.01 -0.69
CA GLN A 60 -5.90 2.47 -1.61
C GLN A 60 -5.28 1.28 -2.35
N SER A 61 -5.97 0.15 -2.38
CA SER A 61 -5.57 -0.96 -3.23
C SER A 61 -6.01 -0.70 -4.66
N VAL A 62 -5.06 -0.77 -5.59
CA VAL A 62 -5.30 -0.75 -7.03
C VAL A 62 -5.06 -2.15 -7.55
N LEU A 63 -6.07 -2.72 -8.21
CA LEU A 63 -6.06 -4.08 -8.72
C LEU A 63 -6.32 -4.08 -10.22
N CYS A 64 -5.56 -4.88 -10.95
CA CYS A 64 -5.76 -5.10 -12.38
C CYS A 64 -5.65 -6.60 -12.69
N VAL A 65 -6.54 -7.08 -13.56
CA VAL A 65 -6.52 -8.47 -14.04
C VAL A 65 -6.06 -8.46 -15.49
N TRP A 66 -5.04 -9.27 -15.77
CA TRP A 66 -4.42 -9.40 -17.07
C TRP A 66 -4.61 -10.82 -17.59
N LYS A 67 -4.87 -10.94 -18.89
CA LYS A 67 -4.76 -12.21 -19.60
C LYS A 67 -3.28 -12.54 -19.87
N PRO A 68 -2.91 -13.83 -20.03
CA PRO A 68 -1.52 -14.23 -20.31
C PRO A 68 -0.85 -13.46 -21.45
N GLU A 69 -1.57 -13.19 -22.52
CA GLU A 69 -1.07 -12.49 -23.71
C GLU A 69 -0.74 -11.01 -23.45
N GLN A 70 -1.29 -10.41 -22.39
CA GLN A 70 -1.12 -9.01 -22.03
C GLN A 70 0.07 -8.76 -21.07
N ILE A 71 0.70 -9.83 -20.57
CA ILE A 71 1.77 -9.73 -19.56
C ILE A 71 3.19 -9.59 -20.12
N LYS A 72 3.35 -9.74 -21.45
CA LYS A 72 4.65 -9.83 -22.12
C LYS A 72 5.56 -8.60 -22.00
N GLU A 73 5.11 -7.52 -21.37
CA GLU A 73 5.87 -6.26 -21.26
C GLU A 73 6.27 -5.91 -19.81
N MET A 74 6.11 -6.81 -18.83
CA MET A 74 6.41 -6.50 -17.42
C MET A 74 7.70 -7.14 -16.88
N GLU A 75 8.48 -7.82 -17.74
CA GLU A 75 9.76 -8.46 -17.39
C GLU A 75 11.01 -7.68 -17.87
N GLU A 76 10.85 -6.49 -18.46
CA GLU A 76 11.94 -5.54 -18.77
C GLU A 76 12.00 -4.38 -17.77
#